data_AF-A0A286RGA1-F1
#
_entry.id   AF-A0A286RGA1-F1
#
_cell.length_a   1.000
_cell.length_b   1.000
_cell.length_c   1.000
_cell.angle_alpha   90.00
_cell.angle_beta   90.00
_cell.angle_gamma   90.00
#
_symmetry.space_group_name_H-M   'P 1'
#
loop_
_entity.id
_entity.type
_entity.pdbx_description
1 polymer ?
#
loop_
_entity_poly.entity_id
_entity_poly.type
_entity_poly.pdbx_seq_one_letter_code
_entity_poly.pdbx_strand_id
1 'polypeptide(L)'
;MNLRVWMIALVLIVGAALSGNHINSAVAESGGPSAAPPAAQAQGNPQAGQPAATQPPSAAAEKESVPPFRPRLPAYYGRVVDEKQRQKIYDIQRKYHAQIAELQRQLEKLIAQRDAEIEAVLTPEQKAEIQKMREGAAARRSNSAASQGEQSAAPSAQP
;
A
#
# COMPACT_ATOMS: atom_id res chain seq x y z
N MET A 1 -12.93 10.97 3.68
CA MET A 1 -12.64 10.62 5.10
C MET A 1 -11.25 10.04 5.19
N ASN A 2 -10.41 10.56 6.10
CA ASN A 2 -8.98 10.27 6.16
C ASN A 2 -8.68 8.86 6.73
N LEU A 3 -8.06 8.02 5.91
CA LEU A 3 -7.68 6.61 6.10
C LEU A 3 -6.58 6.35 7.16
N ARG A 4 -6.43 7.23 8.16
CA ARG A 4 -5.29 7.21 9.12
C ARG A 4 -5.64 6.78 10.54
N VAL A 5 -6.84 6.27 10.80
CA VAL A 5 -7.31 6.01 12.18
C VAL A 5 -7.37 4.52 12.54
N TRP A 6 -7.06 3.58 11.63
CA TRP A 6 -7.14 2.14 11.94
C TRP A 6 -5.82 1.49 12.40
N MET A 7 -4.74 2.24 12.60
CA MET A 7 -3.41 1.65 12.83
C MET A 7 -2.94 1.59 14.29
N ILE A 8 -3.84 1.46 15.28
CA ILE A 8 -3.44 1.18 16.68
C ILE A 8 -4.48 0.28 17.38
N ALA A 9 -4.29 -1.03 17.28
CA ALA A 9 -4.75 -2.11 18.18
C ALA A 9 -4.09 -3.38 17.62
N LEU A 10 -3.37 -4.26 18.31
CA LEU A 10 -3.41 -4.70 19.69
C LEU A 10 -2.11 -5.55 19.86
N VAL A 11 -1.20 -5.15 20.74
CA VAL A 11 -0.10 -6.01 21.19
C VAL A 11 -0.58 -6.65 22.49
N LEU A 12 -0.89 -7.95 22.46
CA LEU A 12 -0.83 -8.88 23.61
C LEU A 12 -1.27 -10.28 23.17
N ILE A 13 -0.31 -11.17 22.91
CA ILE A 13 -0.51 -12.62 23.09
C ILE A 13 0.70 -13.18 23.82
N VAL A 14 0.44 -13.65 25.04
CA VAL A 14 1.32 -14.44 25.88
C VAL A 14 1.19 -15.92 25.49
N GLY A 15 2.32 -16.52 25.13
CA GLY A 15 2.79 -17.87 25.48
C GLY A 15 1.92 -19.11 25.26
N ALA A 16 2.44 -20.05 24.44
CA ALA A 16 2.59 -21.47 24.82
C ALA A 16 3.57 -22.15 23.85
N ALA A 17 4.61 -22.78 24.41
CA ALA A 17 5.60 -23.58 23.70
C ALA A 17 5.09 -25.01 23.44
N LEU A 18 5.38 -25.58 22.27
CA LEU A 18 5.54 -27.03 22.11
C LEU A 18 6.57 -27.36 21.00
N SER A 19 7.66 -27.95 21.47
CA SER A 19 8.57 -28.94 20.91
C SER A 19 8.60 -29.23 19.40
N GLY A 20 9.78 -28.97 18.84
CA GLY A 20 10.63 -29.85 18.02
C GLY A 20 10.00 -30.92 17.13
N ASN A 21 10.27 -30.83 15.83
CA ASN A 21 10.49 -32.00 15.00
C ASN A 21 11.78 -31.85 14.18
N HIS A 22 12.55 -32.92 14.18
CA HIS A 22 13.90 -33.08 13.69
C HIS A 22 13.92 -33.29 12.15
N ILE A 23 14.92 -32.67 11.50
CA ILE A 23 15.73 -33.13 10.34
C ILE A 23 15.06 -34.05 9.30
N ASN A 24 15.09 -33.62 8.04
CA ASN A 24 15.82 -34.40 7.04
C ASN A 24 16.31 -33.58 5.83
N SER A 25 17.57 -33.85 5.50
CA SER A 25 18.35 -33.38 4.37
C SER A 25 17.99 -34.11 3.08
N ALA A 26 18.05 -33.41 1.94
CA ALA A 26 18.46 -33.94 0.64
C ALA A 26 18.75 -32.72 -0.26
N VAL A 27 20.01 -32.36 -0.51
CA VAL A 27 20.92 -32.88 -1.56
C VAL A 27 20.27 -32.94 -2.94
N ALA A 28 20.59 -31.94 -3.78
CA ALA A 28 20.72 -32.08 -5.23
C ALA A 28 21.43 -30.83 -5.77
N GLU A 29 22.71 -30.73 -5.42
CA GLU A 29 23.71 -30.01 -6.21
C GLU A 29 24.00 -30.89 -7.43
N SER A 30 23.74 -30.40 -8.64
CA SER A 30 24.32 -30.97 -9.85
C SER A 30 24.31 -29.95 -11.00
N GLY A 31 25.47 -29.80 -11.62
CA GLY A 31 25.57 -29.52 -13.05
C GLY A 31 25.84 -28.07 -13.42
N GLY A 32 27.12 -27.74 -13.51
CA GLY A 32 27.62 -26.52 -14.14
C GLY A 32 27.40 -26.42 -15.67
N PRO A 33 27.90 -25.32 -16.27
CA PRO A 33 27.44 -24.76 -17.54
C PRO A 33 28.23 -25.25 -18.76
N SER A 34 27.55 -25.56 -19.86
CA SER A 34 28.14 -25.63 -21.20
C SER A 34 27.08 -25.77 -22.29
N ALA A 35 26.91 -24.73 -23.11
CA ALA A 35 26.89 -24.85 -24.56
C ALA A 35 26.83 -23.44 -25.19
N ALA A 36 27.71 -23.25 -26.17
CA ALA A 36 28.05 -22.03 -26.88
C ALA A 36 26.91 -21.47 -27.79
N PRO A 37 27.03 -20.22 -28.25
CA PRO A 37 26.05 -19.56 -29.12
C PRO A 37 26.30 -19.89 -30.61
N PRO A 38 25.25 -19.97 -31.45
CA PRO A 38 25.41 -19.75 -32.88
C PRO A 38 25.14 -18.28 -33.21
N ALA A 39 26.20 -17.61 -33.65
CA ALA A 39 26.12 -16.39 -34.43
C ALA A 39 25.41 -16.67 -35.77
N ALA A 40 24.33 -15.94 -36.06
CA ALA A 40 23.82 -15.78 -37.41
C ALA A 40 23.56 -14.30 -37.65
N GLN A 41 24.44 -13.71 -38.45
CA GLN A 41 24.32 -12.38 -39.01
C GLN A 41 23.22 -12.40 -40.07
N ALA A 42 22.32 -11.42 -40.05
CA ALA A 42 21.60 -10.98 -41.24
C ALA A 42 21.37 -9.46 -41.11
N GLN A 43 22.24 -8.71 -41.77
CA GLN A 43 22.03 -7.30 -42.10
C GLN A 43 20.95 -7.22 -43.20
N GLY A 44 19.96 -6.36 -43.00
CA GLY A 44 18.99 -5.93 -43.99
C GLY A 44 18.33 -4.64 -43.52
N ASN A 45 18.89 -3.51 -43.97
CA ASN A 45 18.41 -2.15 -43.70
C ASN A 45 17.30 -1.77 -44.73
N PRO A 46 16.72 -0.55 -44.71
CA PRO A 46 15.38 -0.24 -44.24
C PRO A 46 14.41 0.18 -45.37
N GLN A 47 13.14 0.48 -45.04
CA GLN A 47 12.46 1.76 -45.37
C GLN A 47 10.94 1.65 -45.64
N ALA A 48 10.20 2.44 -44.84
CA ALA A 48 8.96 3.17 -45.11
C ALA A 48 7.67 2.44 -45.55
N GLY A 49 6.69 2.47 -44.65
CA GLY A 49 5.27 2.41 -44.94
C GLY A 49 4.48 2.94 -43.73
N GLN A 50 3.74 4.02 -43.93
CA GLN A 50 3.14 4.87 -42.90
C GLN A 50 2.02 4.20 -42.07
N PRO A 51 1.74 4.70 -40.85
CA PRO A 51 0.72 4.16 -39.97
C PRO A 51 -0.69 4.57 -40.41
N ALA A 52 -1.51 3.59 -40.78
CA ALA A 52 -2.95 3.75 -40.88
C ALA A 52 -3.53 3.93 -39.47
N ALA A 53 -4.06 5.11 -39.21
CA ALA A 53 -4.88 5.39 -38.04
C ALA A 53 -6.16 4.56 -38.11
N THR A 54 -6.35 3.68 -37.13
CA THR A 54 -7.67 3.16 -36.77
C THR A 54 -7.68 3.06 -35.25
N GLN A 55 -8.16 4.13 -34.61
CA GLN A 55 -8.50 4.13 -33.19
C GLN A 55 -9.80 3.32 -33.02
N PRO A 56 -9.81 2.20 -32.30
CA PRO A 56 -11.05 1.71 -31.69
C PRO A 56 -11.44 2.65 -30.53
N PRO A 57 -12.75 2.83 -30.27
CA PRO A 57 -13.25 3.71 -29.22
C PRO A 57 -12.68 3.29 -27.87
N SER A 58 -11.94 4.20 -27.25
CA SER A 58 -11.40 4.06 -25.91
C SER A 58 -12.57 3.91 -24.93
N ALA A 59 -12.88 2.67 -24.60
CA ALA A 59 -13.57 2.33 -23.38
C ALA A 59 -12.88 3.10 -22.24
N ALA A 60 -13.67 3.94 -21.57
CA ALA A 60 -13.30 4.56 -20.31
C ALA A 60 -13.15 3.45 -19.26
N ALA A 61 -12.03 2.73 -19.33
CA ALA A 61 -11.51 2.02 -18.18
C ALA A 61 -11.00 3.12 -17.25
N GLU A 62 -11.76 3.37 -16.18
CA GLU A 62 -11.38 4.21 -15.06
C GLU A 62 -10.02 3.72 -14.54
N LYS A 63 -8.93 4.28 -15.08
CA LYS A 63 -7.61 4.18 -14.48
C LYS A 63 -7.69 4.99 -13.22
N GLU A 64 -7.98 4.31 -12.12
CA GLU A 64 -7.90 4.88 -10.79
C GLU A 64 -6.53 5.55 -10.65
N SER A 65 -6.54 6.88 -10.65
CA SER A 65 -5.34 7.66 -10.89
C SER A 65 -4.46 7.66 -9.65
N VAL A 66 -3.16 7.36 -9.81
CA VAL A 66 -2.16 7.51 -8.75
C VAL A 66 -2.27 8.92 -8.16
N PRO A 67 -2.35 9.08 -6.82
CA PRO A 67 -2.47 10.40 -6.20
C PRO A 67 -1.31 11.31 -6.60
N PRO A 68 -1.53 12.64 -6.70
CA PRO A 68 -0.50 13.56 -7.17
C PRO A 68 0.72 13.53 -6.24
N PHE A 69 1.91 13.49 -6.84
CA PHE A 69 3.17 13.52 -6.12
C PHE A 69 3.37 14.88 -5.44
N ARG A 70 3.53 14.88 -4.12
CA ARG A 70 3.80 16.07 -3.31
C ARG A 70 5.16 15.89 -2.61
N PRO A 71 6.25 16.48 -3.14
CA PRO A 71 7.58 16.30 -2.55
C PRO A 71 7.59 16.87 -1.14
N ARG A 72 8.12 16.09 -0.20
CA ARG A 72 8.30 16.53 1.20
C ARG A 72 9.62 15.98 1.70
N LEU A 73 10.43 16.84 2.30
CA LEU A 73 11.62 16.31 2.97
C LEU A 73 11.20 15.40 4.14
N PRO A 74 11.93 14.30 4.37
CA PRO A 74 11.80 13.56 5.61
C PRO A 74 12.03 14.46 6.83
N ALA A 75 11.47 14.07 7.97
CA ALA A 75 11.58 14.83 9.20
C ALA A 75 13.05 15.13 9.53
N TYR A 76 13.34 16.37 9.96
CA TYR A 76 14.69 16.88 10.33
C TYR A 76 15.69 17.04 9.18
N TYR A 77 15.47 16.47 7.99
CA TYR A 77 16.43 16.56 6.88
C TYR A 77 16.66 18.00 6.42
N GLY A 78 15.63 18.85 6.53
CA GLY A 78 15.74 20.27 6.15
C GLY A 78 16.80 21.07 6.90
N ARG A 79 17.34 20.56 8.02
CA ARG A 79 18.41 21.22 8.80
C ARG A 79 19.82 20.85 8.36
N VAL A 80 19.97 19.76 7.60
CA VAL A 80 21.29 19.16 7.31
C VAL A 80 21.59 19.00 5.82
N VAL A 81 20.58 19.11 4.95
CA VAL A 81 20.76 18.94 3.51
C VAL A 81 20.92 20.27 2.79
N ASP A 82 21.85 20.30 1.84
CA ASP A 82 21.97 21.37 0.86
C ASP A 82 20.92 21.23 -0.27
N GLU A 83 20.88 22.20 -1.18
CA GLU A 83 19.90 22.23 -2.26
C GLU A 83 20.09 21.12 -3.29
N LYS A 84 21.34 20.73 -3.56
CA LYS A 84 21.65 19.64 -4.49
C LYS A 84 21.19 18.29 -3.93
N GLN A 85 21.39 18.08 -2.63
CA GLN A 85 20.91 16.91 -1.91
C GLN A 85 19.38 16.90 -1.84
N ARG A 86 18.75 18.05 -1.58
CA ARG A 86 17.29 18.20 -1.59
C ARG A 86 16.69 17.76 -2.93
N GLN A 87 17.24 18.24 -4.04
CA GLN A 87 16.75 17.87 -5.37
C GLN A 87 16.86 16.35 -5.61
N LYS A 88 18.01 15.75 -5.26
CA LYS A 88 18.20 14.29 -5.35
C LYS A 88 17.20 13.52 -4.50
N ILE A 89 16.89 14.00 -3.30
CA ILE A 89 15.88 13.38 -2.43
C ILE A 89 14.51 13.41 -3.12
N TYR A 90 14.12 14.52 -3.74
CA TYR A 90 12.85 14.60 -4.46
C TYR A 90 12.80 13.69 -5.68
N ASP A 91 13.91 13.53 -6.40
CA ASP A 91 13.97 12.60 -7.54
C ASP A 91 13.82 11.14 -7.07
N ILE A 92 14.46 10.78 -5.96
CA ILE A 92 14.30 9.46 -5.32
C ILE A 92 12.84 9.24 -4.92
N GLN A 93 12.22 10.22 -4.24
CA GLN A 93 10.82 10.11 -3.83
C GLN A 93 9.88 9.94 -5.03
N ARG A 94 10.12 10.69 -6.11
CA ARG A 94 9.33 10.58 -7.35
C ARG A 94 9.47 9.20 -7.99
N LYS A 95 10.69 8.66 -8.04
CA LYS A 95 10.97 7.32 -8.59
C LYS A 95 10.13 6.24 -7.90
N TYR A 96 10.01 6.31 -6.57
CA TYR A 96 9.29 5.28 -5.80
C TYR A 96 7.80 5.56 -5.63
N HIS A 97 7.31 6.78 -5.86
CA HIS A 97 5.93 7.17 -5.62
C HIS A 97 4.91 6.24 -6.30
N ALA A 98 5.08 5.98 -7.60
CA ALA A 98 4.15 5.14 -8.36
C ALA A 98 4.16 3.67 -7.87
N GLN A 99 5.34 3.14 -7.54
CA GLN A 99 5.49 1.76 -7.05
C GLN A 99 4.85 1.60 -5.68
N ILE A 100 5.04 2.56 -4.78
CA ILE A 100 4.42 2.55 -3.45
C ILE A 100 2.90 2.64 -3.58
N ALA A 101 2.38 3.52 -4.44
CA ALA A 101 0.94 3.64 -4.65
C ALA A 101 0.33 2.32 -5.16
N GLU A 102 0.98 1.66 -6.10
CA GLU A 102 0.52 0.36 -6.62
C GLU A 102 0.53 -0.72 -5.53
N LEU A 103 1.61 -0.83 -4.75
CA LEU A 103 1.68 -1.79 -3.64
C LEU A 103 0.62 -1.53 -2.57
N GLN A 104 0.30 -0.27 -2.29
CA GLN A 104 -0.78 0.09 -1.38
C GLN A 104 -2.14 -0.39 -1.89
N ARG A 105 -2.43 -0.22 -3.19
CA ARG A 105 -3.66 -0.75 -3.80
C ARG A 105 -3.76 -2.27 -3.70
N GLN A 106 -2.67 -2.96 -3.99
CA GLN A 106 -2.62 -4.42 -3.89
C GLN A 106 -2.84 -4.89 -2.45
N LEU A 107 -2.24 -4.18 -1.49
CA LEU A 107 -2.43 -4.46 -0.07
C LEU A 107 -3.88 -4.22 0.37
N GLU A 108 -4.49 -3.11 -0.04
CA GLU A 108 -5.90 -2.80 0.25
C GLU A 108 -6.84 -3.87 -0.33
N LYS A 109 -6.58 -4.33 -1.57
CA LYS A 109 -7.34 -5.42 -2.18
C LYS A 109 -7.23 -6.72 -1.39
N LEU A 110 -6.02 -7.09 -0.97
CA LEU A 110 -5.81 -8.32 -0.18
C LEU A 110 -6.44 -8.23 1.20
N ILE A 111 -6.38 -7.07 1.85
CA ILE A 111 -7.05 -6.83 3.13
C ILE A 111 -8.56 -6.99 2.96
N ALA A 112 -9.15 -6.37 1.94
CA ALA A 112 -10.59 -6.48 1.68
C ALA A 112 -11.01 -7.93 1.39
N GLN A 113 -10.21 -8.67 0.61
CA GLN A 113 -10.47 -10.09 0.34
C GLN A 113 -10.40 -10.92 1.62
N ARG A 114 -9.33 -10.78 2.41
CA ARG A 114 -9.17 -11.48 3.69
C ARG A 114 -10.36 -11.19 4.62
N ASP A 115 -10.76 -9.93 4.73
CA ASP A 115 -11.85 -9.54 5.62
C ASP A 115 -13.19 -10.12 5.14
N ALA A 116 -13.44 -10.17 3.83
CA ALA A 116 -14.61 -10.85 3.27
C ALA A 116 -14.60 -12.36 3.56
N GLU A 117 -13.45 -13.03 3.46
CA GLU A 117 -13.29 -14.44 3.81
C GLU A 117 -13.52 -14.69 5.31
N ILE A 118 -13.05 -13.78 6.17
CA ILE A 118 -13.33 -13.82 7.62
C ILE A 118 -14.83 -13.63 7.90
N GLU A 119 -15.48 -12.67 7.25
CA GLU A 119 -16.93 -12.48 7.42
C GLU A 119 -17.73 -13.67 6.88
N ALA A 120 -17.23 -14.36 5.86
CA ALA A 120 -17.91 -15.52 5.29
C ALA A 120 -18.05 -16.70 6.28
N VAL A 121 -17.14 -16.84 7.26
CA VAL A 121 -17.21 -17.92 8.26
C VAL A 121 -18.14 -17.63 9.44
N LEU A 122 -18.70 -16.42 9.53
CA LEU A 122 -19.57 -16.02 10.64
C LEU A 122 -21.03 -16.40 10.40
N THR A 123 -21.74 -16.74 11.48
CA THR A 123 -23.19 -16.94 11.43
C THR A 123 -23.94 -15.62 11.25
N PRO A 124 -25.19 -15.64 10.74
CA PRO A 124 -26.01 -14.43 10.61
C PRO A 124 -26.16 -13.64 11.92
N GLU A 125 -26.32 -14.34 13.04
CA GLU A 125 -26.45 -13.73 14.37
C GLU A 125 -25.16 -13.03 14.79
N GLN A 126 -24.00 -13.66 14.55
CA GLN A 126 -22.69 -13.07 14.84
C GLN A 126 -22.45 -11.81 14.00
N LYS A 127 -22.85 -11.82 12.72
CA LYS A 127 -22.75 -10.64 11.84
C LYS A 127 -23.61 -9.48 12.35
N ALA A 128 -24.83 -9.77 12.79
CA ALA A 128 -25.72 -8.75 13.35
C ALA A 128 -25.15 -8.11 14.62
N GLU A 129 -24.58 -8.91 15.52
CA GLU A 129 -23.97 -8.40 16.75
C GLU A 129 -22.73 -7.53 16.45
N ILE A 130 -21.88 -7.96 15.51
CA ILE A 130 -20.72 -7.15 15.07
C ILE A 130 -21.18 -5.82 14.46
N GLN A 131 -22.23 -5.82 13.64
CA GLN A 131 -22.74 -4.59 13.04
C GLN A 131 -23.24 -3.61 14.11
N LYS A 132 -24.00 -4.09 15.09
CA LYS A 132 -24.44 -3.29 16.24
C LYS A 132 -23.25 -2.70 17.02
N MET A 133 -22.19 -3.47 17.22
CA MET A 133 -20.97 -2.98 17.86
C MET A 133 -20.26 -1.90 17.03
N ARG A 134 -20.20 -2.06 15.69
CA ARG A 134 -19.60 -1.07 14.77
C ARG A 134 -20.35 0.26 14.81
N GLU A 135 -21.68 0.22 14.81
CA GLU A 135 -22.54 1.41 14.92
C GLU A 135 -22.38 2.12 16.26
N GLY A 136 -22.39 1.37 17.36
CA GLY A 136 -22.14 1.91 18.70
C GLY A 136 -20.76 2.56 18.82
N ALA A 137 -19.73 1.94 18.25
CA ALA A 137 -18.38 2.51 18.22
C ALA A 137 -18.27 3.75 17.33
N ALA A 138 -19.05 3.84 16.23
CA ALA A 138 -19.10 5.03 15.39
C ALA A 138 -19.76 6.20 16.12
N ALA A 139 -20.89 5.97 16.80
CA ALA A 139 -21.59 6.98 17.59
C ALA A 139 -20.74 7.52 18.75
N ARG A 140 -19.97 6.65 19.42
CA ARG A 140 -19.04 7.09 20.48
C ARG A 140 -17.94 7.99 19.93
N ARG A 141 -17.37 7.65 18.76
CA ARG A 141 -16.34 8.45 18.10
C ARG A 141 -16.84 9.83 17.67
N SER A 142 -18.07 9.93 17.14
CA SER A 142 -18.66 11.23 16.79
C SER A 142 -18.91 12.08 18.03
N ASN A 143 -19.41 11.50 19.13
CA ASN A 143 -19.69 12.25 20.35
C ASN A 143 -18.41 12.73 21.04
N SER A 144 -17.34 11.94 21.05
CA SER A 144 -16.04 12.38 21.57
C SER A 144 -15.38 13.46 20.71
N ALA A 145 -15.61 13.45 19.40
CA ALA A 145 -15.09 14.49 18.52
C ALA A 145 -15.83 15.83 18.70
N ALA A 146 -17.13 15.80 19.02
CA ALA A 146 -17.91 16.99 19.33
C ALA A 146 -17.51 17.62 20.68
N SER A 147 -17.40 16.81 21.74
CA SER A 147 -17.05 17.32 23.08
C SER A 147 -15.62 17.86 23.20
N GLN A 148 -14.66 17.34 22.41
CA GLN A 148 -13.30 17.88 22.34
C GLN A 148 -13.18 19.21 21.57
N GLY A 149 -14.13 19.49 20.66
CA GLY A 149 -14.21 20.76 19.94
C GLY A 149 -14.70 21.92 20.81
N GLU A 150 -15.63 21.67 21.72
CA GLU A 150 -16.20 22.68 22.63
C GLU A 150 -15.29 23.06 23.81
N GLN A 151 -14.46 22.13 24.33
CA GLN A 151 -13.51 22.43 25.40
C GLN A 151 -12.27 23.21 24.95
N SER A 152 -12.00 23.29 23.63
CA SER A 152 -10.89 24.09 23.09
C SER A 152 -11.31 25.53 22.70
N ALA A 153 -12.58 25.89 22.85
CA ALA A 153 -13.16 27.09 22.25
C ALA A 153 -13.98 27.97 23.21
N ALA A 154 -13.57 28.18 24.47
CA ALA A 154 -13.95 29.36 25.29
C ALA A 154 -13.24 29.32 26.68
N PRO A 155 -12.92 30.48 27.30
CA PRO A 155 -12.04 31.53 26.80
C PRO A 155 -10.97 31.95 27.84
N SER A 156 -9.80 32.35 27.37
CA SER A 156 -8.84 33.15 28.15
C SER A 156 -9.41 34.56 28.34
N ALA A 157 -10.28 34.74 29.32
CA ALA A 157 -10.69 36.04 29.83
C ALA A 157 -10.24 36.14 31.28
N GLN A 158 -9.11 36.81 31.52
CA GLN A 158 -8.82 37.41 32.82
C GLN A 158 -8.25 38.82 32.60
N PRO A 159 -8.69 39.81 33.40
CA PRO A 159 -8.35 41.23 33.27
C PRO A 159 -6.90 41.56 33.64
#